data_AF-A0A1F6DB43-F1
#
_entry.id   AF-A0A1F6DB43-F1
#
_cell.length_a   1.000
_cell.length_b   1.000
_cell.length_c   1.000
_cell.angle_alpha   90.00
_cell.angle_beta   90.00
_cell.angle_gamma   90.00
#
_symmetry.space_group_name_H-M   'P 1'
#
loop_
_entity.id
_entity.type
_entity.pdbx_description
1 polymer ?
#
loop_
_entity_poly.entity_id
_entity_poly.type
_entity_poly.pdbx_seq_one_letter_code
_entity_poly.pdbx_strand_id
1 'polypeptide(L)'
;MLSLFPELLFLAPFSAFVIRISVSIVLAHAAYKHLPVSSAATRTLGVIEGLCALLLFIGAYTQAAALVGLCIFLIHIFMPSLRPLPRSTIILALILCLSLIVTGAGPFAFDLPL
;
A
#
# COMPACT_ATOMS: atom_id res chain seq x y z
N MET A 1 -2.45 12.07 -26.63
CA MET A 1 -2.56 10.60 -26.84
C MET A 1 -3.93 10.33 -27.42
N LEU A 2 -4.03 9.51 -28.47
CA LEU A 2 -5.32 9.01 -28.93
C LEU A 2 -5.86 8.07 -27.84
N SER A 3 -6.71 8.61 -26.96
CA SER A 3 -7.44 7.83 -25.95
C SER A 3 -8.78 7.41 -26.53
N LEU A 4 -9.21 6.19 -26.22
CA LEU A 4 -10.56 5.74 -26.56
C LEU A 4 -11.63 6.61 -25.88
N PHE A 5 -11.27 7.20 -24.73
CA PHE A 5 -12.11 8.12 -23.95
C PHE A 5 -11.30 9.35 -23.53
N PRO A 6 -11.14 10.36 -24.41
CA PRO A 6 -10.39 11.58 -24.10
C PRO A 6 -10.98 12.34 -22.91
N GLU A 7 -12.31 12.34 -22.79
CA GLU A 7 -13.05 13.00 -21.71
C GLU A 7 -12.80 12.39 -20.33
N LEU A 8 -12.21 11.19 -20.22
CA LEU A 8 -11.88 10.58 -18.92
C LEU A 8 -10.44 10.84 -18.48
N LEU A 9 -9.60 11.44 -19.33
CA LEU A 9 -8.18 11.67 -19.01
C LEU A 9 -7.98 12.60 -17.81
N PHE A 10 -8.93 13.49 -17.51
CA PHE A 10 -8.85 14.34 -16.32
C PHE A 10 -8.88 13.53 -15.00
N LEU A 11 -9.40 12.30 -15.02
CA LEU A 11 -9.41 11.39 -13.87
C LEU A 11 -8.09 10.63 -13.69
N ALA A 12 -7.14 10.73 -14.63
CA ALA A 12 -5.87 10.02 -14.55
C ALA A 12 -5.13 10.23 -13.21
N PRO A 13 -5.09 11.44 -12.62
CA PRO A 13 -4.47 11.64 -11.31
C PRO A 13 -5.16 10.88 -10.17
N PHE A 14 -6.47 10.61 -10.27
CA PHE A 14 -7.21 9.85 -9.26
C PHE A 14 -6.80 8.37 -9.20
N SER A 15 -6.09 7.85 -10.21
CA SER A 15 -5.58 6.47 -10.19
C SER A 15 -4.68 6.24 -8.97
N ALA A 16 -3.71 7.11 -8.72
CA ALA A 16 -2.81 7.02 -7.57
C ALA A 16 -3.58 7.08 -6.24
N PHE A 17 -4.62 7.92 -6.14
CA PHE A 17 -5.49 7.97 -4.95
C PHE A 17 -6.21 6.63 -4.71
N VAL A 18 -6.84 6.04 -5.74
CA VAL A 18 -7.54 4.76 -5.60
C VAL A 18 -6.58 3.63 -5.22
N ILE A 19 -5.40 3.61 -5.84
CA ILE A 19 -4.35 2.62 -5.52
C ILE A 19 -3.92 2.78 -4.05
N ARG A 20 -3.71 4.01 -3.59
CA ARG A 20 -3.32 4.33 -2.22
C ARG A 20 -4.33 3.82 -1.19
N ILE A 21 -5.60 4.11 -1.39
CA ILE A 21 -6.68 3.63 -0.51
C ILE A 21 -6.75 2.10 -0.54
N SER A 22 -6.61 1.49 -1.71
CA SER A 22 -6.61 0.03 -1.86
C SER A 22 -5.48 -0.63 -1.06
N VAL A 23 -4.25 -0.15 -1.21
CA VAL A 23 -3.08 -0.68 -0.48
C VAL A 23 -3.21 -0.43 1.02
N SER A 24 -3.68 0.75 1.42
CA SER A 24 -3.95 1.08 2.82
C SER A 24 -4.90 0.08 3.48
N ILE A 25 -6.02 -0.26 2.81
CA ILE A 25 -7.00 -1.21 3.33
C ILE A 25 -6.37 -2.60 3.48
N VAL A 26 -5.59 -3.04 2.50
CA VAL A 26 -4.92 -4.34 2.53
C VAL A 26 -3.93 -4.42 3.69
N LEU A 27 -3.11 -3.39 3.89
CA LEU A 27 -2.16 -3.31 5.00
C LEU A 27 -2.87 -3.22 6.36
N ALA A 28 -3.95 -2.43 6.48
CA ALA A 28 -4.73 -2.35 7.71
C ALA A 28 -5.34 -3.71 8.09
N HIS A 29 -5.82 -4.46 7.10
CA HIS A 29 -6.35 -5.81 7.33
C HIS A 29 -5.25 -6.82 7.69
N ALA A 30 -4.05 -6.70 7.11
CA ALA A 30 -2.89 -7.48 7.55
C ALA A 30 -2.52 -7.16 9.01
N ALA A 31 -2.45 -5.88 9.36
CA ALA A 31 -2.17 -5.41 10.71
C ALA A 31 -3.18 -5.94 11.73
N TYR A 32 -4.48 -5.89 11.40
CA TYR A 32 -5.54 -6.42 12.25
C TYR A 32 -5.36 -7.91 12.57
N LYS A 33 -4.84 -8.70 11.61
CA LYS A 33 -4.55 -10.12 11.82
C LYS A 33 -3.27 -10.37 12.62
N HIS A 34 -2.27 -9.51 12.49
CA HIS A 34 -0.96 -9.67 13.13
C HIS A 34 -0.88 -9.10 14.56
N LEU A 35 -1.61 -8.02 14.87
CA LEU A 35 -1.62 -7.40 16.20
C LEU A 35 -2.03 -8.31 17.38
N PRO A 36 -3.02 -9.21 17.26
CA PRO A 36 -3.41 -10.09 18.36
C PRO A 36 -2.48 -11.32 18.54
N VAL A 37 -1.51 -11.53 17.64
CA VAL A 37 -0.62 -12.70 17.69
C VAL A 37 0.43 -12.52 18.79
N SER A 38 0.68 -13.57 19.57
CA SER A 38 1.62 -13.55 20.71
C SER A 38 3.10 -13.44 20.32
N SER A 39 3.45 -13.85 19.09
CA SER A 39 4.80 -13.73 18.55
C SER A 39 5.23 -12.27 18.44
N ALA A 40 6.33 -11.91 19.13
CA ALA A 40 6.88 -10.55 19.07
C ALA A 40 7.19 -10.11 17.63
N ALA A 41 7.76 -10.99 16.80
CA ALA A 41 8.07 -10.68 15.40
C ALA A 41 6.81 -10.36 14.59
N THR A 42 5.76 -11.18 14.73
CA THR A 42 4.49 -10.99 14.03
C THR A 42 3.78 -9.73 14.51
N ARG A 43 3.80 -9.46 15.82
CA ARG A 43 3.21 -8.24 16.38
C ARG A 43 3.92 -6.98 15.93
N THR A 44 5.26 -6.99 15.88
CA THR A 44 6.05 -5.87 15.35
C THR A 44 5.72 -5.62 13.89
N LEU A 45 5.61 -6.67 13.07
CA LEU A 45 5.18 -6.53 11.67
C LEU A 45 3.78 -5.91 11.59
N GLY A 46 2.85 -6.34 12.45
CA GLY A 46 1.50 -5.76 12.54
C GLY A 46 1.47 -4.27 12.89
N VAL A 47 2.37 -3.80 13.77
CA VAL A 47 2.50 -2.37 14.07
C VAL A 47 3.03 -1.60 12.86
N ILE A 48 4.06 -2.12 12.18
CA ILE A 48 4.63 -1.49 10.99
C ILE A 48 3.60 -1.43 9.86
N GLU A 49 2.85 -2.51 9.64
CA GLU A 49 1.73 -2.57 8.68
C GLU A 49 0.67 -1.52 9.00
N GLY A 50 0.28 -1.38 10.26
CA GLY A 50 -0.72 -0.40 10.71
C GLY A 50 -0.27 1.04 10.51
N LEU A 51 1.00 1.35 10.85
CA LEU A 51 1.59 2.67 10.60
C LEU A 51 1.68 2.96 9.10
N CYS A 52 2.11 1.99 8.30
CA CYS A 52 2.21 2.13 6.85
C CYS A 52 0.82 2.33 6.21
N ALA A 53 -0.19 1.61 6.69
CA ALA A 53 -1.58 1.79 6.27
C ALA A 53 -2.07 3.22 6.58
N LEU A 54 -1.82 3.70 7.81
CA LEU A 54 -2.21 5.05 8.21
C LEU A 54 -1.55 6.13 7.35
N LEU A 55 -0.23 6.02 7.11
CA LEU A 55 0.51 6.96 6.27
C LEU A 55 -0.03 7.01 4.84
N LEU A 56 -0.28 5.84 4.23
CA LEU A 56 -0.88 5.78 2.90
C LEU A 56 -2.31 6.34 2.92
N PHE A 57 -3.14 6.02 3.92
CA PHE A 57 -4.52 6.50 4.00
C PHE A 57 -4.59 8.03 3.96
N ILE A 58 -3.85 8.69 4.85
CA ILE A 58 -3.79 10.15 4.92
C ILE A 58 -3.01 10.75 3.75
N GLY A 59 -2.19 9.94 3.07
CA GLY A 59 -1.37 10.39 1.95
C GLY A 59 -0.14 11.19 2.40
N ALA A 60 0.48 10.81 3.52
CA ALA A 60 1.73 11.40 3.99
C ALA A 60 2.91 10.47 3.64
N TYR A 61 4.01 11.05 3.15
CA TYR A 61 5.22 10.31 2.76
C TYR A 61 4.92 9.13 1.83
N THR A 62 4.05 9.33 0.83
CA THR A 62 3.41 8.22 0.10
C THR A 62 4.39 7.30 -0.58
N GLN A 63 5.44 7.84 -1.22
CA GLN A 63 6.46 7.04 -1.88
C GLN A 63 7.28 6.22 -0.88
N ALA A 64 7.64 6.80 0.26
CA ALA A 64 8.36 6.10 1.33
C ALA A 64 7.47 5.01 1.97
N ALA A 65 6.21 5.31 2.25
CA ALA A 65 5.26 4.34 2.77
C ALA A 65 4.99 3.22 1.75
N ALA A 66 4.88 3.51 0.45
CA ALA A 66 4.75 2.50 -0.60
C ALA A 66 5.99 1.59 -0.69
N LEU A 67 7.19 2.13 -0.47
CA LEU A 67 8.42 1.36 -0.39
C LEU A 67 8.43 0.42 0.83
N VAL A 68 8.00 0.90 2.00
CA VAL A 68 7.84 0.04 3.19
C VAL A 68 6.79 -1.05 2.93
N GLY A 69 5.65 -0.71 2.34
CA GLY A 69 4.62 -1.66 1.92
C GLY A 69 5.14 -2.71 0.94
N LEU A 70 5.99 -2.32 -0.02
CA LEU A 70 6.67 -3.23 -0.94
C LEU A 70 7.51 -4.27 -0.16
N CYS A 71 8.33 -3.82 0.79
CA CYS A 71 9.14 -4.71 1.64
C CYS A 71 8.27 -5.66 2.47
N ILE A 72 7.16 -5.18 3.04
CA ILE A 72 6.20 -6.01 3.80
C ILE A 72 5.61 -7.11 2.91
N PHE A 73 5.15 -6.77 1.70
CA PHE A 73 4.58 -7.78 0.80
C PHE A 73 5.63 -8.78 0.29
N LEU A 74 6.89 -8.36 0.12
CA LEU A 74 7.99 -9.29 -0.15
C LEU A 74 8.23 -10.26 1.01
N ILE A 75 8.20 -9.76 2.26
CA ILE A 75 8.25 -10.62 3.47
C ILE A 75 7.10 -11.64 3.43
N HIS A 76 5.87 -11.22 3.11
CA HIS A 76 4.74 -12.15 2.98
C HIS A 76 4.91 -13.20 1.87
N ILE A 77 5.63 -12.89 0.79
CA ILE A 77 5.94 -13.85 -0.28
C ILE A 77 6.97 -14.88 0.20
N PHE A 78 8.08 -14.42 0.76
CA PHE A 78 9.23 -15.28 1.09
C PHE A 78 9.14 -15.95 2.46
N MET A 79 8.29 -15.45 3.37
CA MET A 79 8.11 -15.99 4.72
C MET A 79 6.65 -16.42 4.93
N PRO A 80 6.26 -17.64 4.52
CA PRO A 80 4.88 -18.11 4.61
C PRO A 80 4.30 -18.13 6.03
N SER A 81 5.15 -18.25 7.07
CA SER A 81 4.75 -18.22 8.48
C SER A 81 4.24 -16.84 8.94
N LEU A 82 4.62 -15.77 8.23
CA LEU A 82 4.21 -14.40 8.50
C LEU A 82 3.14 -13.92 7.52
N ARG A 83 2.48 -14.81 6.77
CA ARG A 83 1.55 -14.43 5.70
C ARG A 83 0.10 -14.37 6.22
N PRO A 84 -0.53 -13.19 6.30
CA PRO A 84 -1.92 -13.07 6.78
C PRO A 84 -2.97 -13.13 5.64
N LEU A 85 -2.53 -13.09 4.38
CA LEU A 85 -3.37 -12.90 3.19
C LEU A 85 -3.10 -13.96 2.09
N PRO A 86 -4.05 -14.21 1.18
CA PRO A 86 -3.83 -15.03 0.00
C PRO A 86 -2.71 -14.49 -0.91
N ARG A 87 -1.99 -15.39 -1.60
CA ARG A 87 -0.87 -15.00 -2.50
C ARG A 87 -1.30 -14.04 -3.61
N SER A 88 -2.50 -14.22 -4.18
CA SER A 88 -3.04 -13.33 -5.21
C SER A 88 -3.18 -11.89 -4.72
N THR A 89 -3.73 -11.70 -3.52
CA THR A 89 -3.86 -10.38 -2.88
C THR A 89 -2.50 -9.74 -2.64
N ILE A 90 -1.51 -10.52 -2.19
CA ILE A 90 -0.15 -10.03 -1.92
C ILE A 90 0.55 -9.59 -3.21
N ILE A 91 0.47 -10.41 -4.26
CA ILE A 91 1.08 -10.08 -5.57
C ILE A 91 0.43 -8.82 -6.16
N LEU A 92 -0.90 -8.72 -6.08
CA LEU A 92 -1.61 -7.53 -6.55
C LEU A 92 -1.17 -6.29 -5.75
N ALA A 93 -1.19 -6.36 -4.42
CA ALA A 93 -0.80 -5.26 -3.55
C ALA A 93 0.66 -4.84 -3.76
N LEU A 94 1.55 -5.79 -4.07
CA LEU A 94 2.94 -5.53 -4.41
C LEU A 94 3.07 -4.71 -5.71
N ILE A 95 2.33 -5.08 -6.76
CA ILE A 95 2.30 -4.32 -8.02
C ILE A 95 1.71 -2.92 -7.79
N LEU A 96 0.69 -2.80 -6.95
CA LEU A 96 0.10 -1.52 -6.56
C LEU A 96 1.11 -0.62 -5.81
N CYS A 97 1.90 -1.17 -4.89
CA CYS A 97 3.00 -0.43 -4.25
C CYS A 97 4.04 0.06 -5.28
N LEU A 98 4.47 -0.80 -6.21
CA LEU A 98 5.38 -0.40 -7.29
C LEU A 98 4.79 0.73 -8.14
N SER A 99 3.49 0.67 -8.43
CA SER A 99 2.80 1.73 -9.16
C SER A 99 2.80 3.05 -8.38
N LEU A 100 2.57 3.06 -7.06
CA LEU A 100 2.62 4.26 -6.23
C LEU A 100 4.02 4.87 -6.13
N ILE A 101 5.07 4.03 -6.10
CA ILE A 101 6.46 4.52 -6.10
C ILE A 101 6.73 5.35 -7.36
N VAL A 102 6.21 4.92 -8.52
CA VAL A 102 6.42 5.60 -9.81
C VAL A 102 5.45 6.76 -10.03
N THR A 103 4.17 6.58 -9.68
CA THR A 103 3.10 7.57 -9.94
C THR A 103 2.97 8.63 -8.84
N GLY A 104 3.52 8.37 -7.65
CA GLY A 104 3.50 9.29 -6.52
C GLY A 104 2.18 9.28 -5.74
N ALA A 105 1.95 10.38 -5.02
CA ALA A 105 0.93 10.47 -3.97
C ALA A 105 -0.52 10.57 -4.48
N GLY A 106 -0.69 11.09 -5.69
CA GLY A 106 -1.99 11.48 -6.24
C GLY A 106 -2.62 12.70 -5.54
N PRO A 107 -3.88 13.03 -5.87
CA PRO A 107 -4.60 14.11 -5.21
C PRO A 107 -4.87 13.80 -3.72
N PHE A 108 -5.13 14.85 -2.94
CA PHE A 108 -5.43 14.76 -1.49
C PHE A 108 -4.34 14.10 -0.65
N ALA A 109 -3.09 14.16 -1.10
CA ALA A 109 -1.94 13.77 -0.31
C ALA A 109 -1.43 14.95 0.52
N PHE A 110 -1.13 14.71 1.79
CA PHE A 110 -0.36 15.62 2.64
C PHE A 110 1.13 15.31 2.50
N ASP A 111 1.63 15.22 1.26
CA ASP A 111 3.06 15.07 1.01
C ASP A 111 3.75 16.43 1.00
N LEU A 112 5.01 16.46 1.41
CA LEU A 112 5.82 17.67 1.29
C LEU A 112 5.94 18.01 -0.20
N PRO A 113 5.71 19.27 -0.61
CA PRO A 113 6.14 19.68 -1.94
C PRO A 113 7.66 19.50 -1.98
N LEU A 114 8.14 18.66 -2.92
CA LEU A 114 9.55 18.64 -3.27
C LEU A 114 9.99 20.04 -3.74
#